data_AF-A0A1R0GSR1-F1
#
_entry.id   AF-A0A1R0GSR1-F1
#
_cell.length_a   1.000
_cell.length_b   1.000
_cell.length_c   1.000
_cell.angle_alpha   90.00
_cell.angle_beta   90.00
_cell.angle_gamma   90.00
#
_symmetry.space_group_name_H-M   'P 1'
#
loop_
_entity.id
_entity.type
_entity.pdbx_description
1 polymer ?
#
loop_
_entity_poly.entity_id
_entity_poly.type
_entity_poly.pdbx_seq_one_letter_code
_entity_poly.pdbx_strand_id
1 'polypeptide(L)'
;MSEARVSPIQAEIDKAIRLVANVGKSAAMERVRAELGIKSVFLKTSTAQERAYHKWPRLKTWISNVIKSLTKARMATWMTGSARWINKIVFKIQKMKHTSQL
;
A
#
# COMPACT_ATOMS: atom_id res chain seq x y z
N MET A 1 2.54 0.26 3.59
CA MET A 1 1.11 0.30 3.17
C MET A 1 0.89 1.65 2.53
N SER A 2 0.37 1.74 1.30
CA SER A 2 0.21 3.05 0.65
C SER A 2 -0.95 3.83 1.27
N GLU A 3 -0.85 5.16 1.27
CA GLU A 3 -1.88 6.05 1.82
C GLU A 3 -3.25 5.79 1.20
N ALA A 4 -3.32 5.59 -0.12
CA ALA A 4 -4.55 5.24 -0.83
C ALA A 4 -5.26 3.99 -0.27
N ARG A 5 -4.51 3.01 0.24
CA ARG A 5 -5.08 1.78 0.84
C ARG A 5 -5.53 1.99 2.28
N VAL A 6 -4.96 2.96 2.99
CA VAL A 6 -5.30 3.30 4.38
C VAL A 6 -6.44 4.32 4.44
N SER A 7 -6.62 5.12 3.40
CA SER A 7 -7.68 6.13 3.26
C SER A 7 -9.08 5.64 3.66
N PRO A 8 -9.61 4.50 3.16
CA PRO A 8 -10.95 4.04 3.54
C PRO A 8 -11.06 3.66 5.02
N ILE A 9 -9.99 3.11 5.61
CA ILE A 9 -9.94 2.75 7.03
C ILE A 9 -9.92 4.00 7.90
N GLN A 10 -9.13 5.00 7.50
CA GLN A 10 -9.06 6.29 8.18
C GLN A 10 -10.42 7.00 8.12
N ALA A 11 -11.11 6.97 6.98
CA ALA A 11 -12.42 7.57 6.82
C ALA A 11 -13.47 6.96 7.76
N GLU A 12 -13.46 5.64 7.98
CA GLU A 12 -14.40 5.01 8.90
C GLU A 12 -14.12 5.38 10.37
N ILE A 13 -12.85 5.44 10.75
CA ILE A 13 -12.42 5.92 12.06
C ILE A 13 -12.86 7.38 12.27
N ASP A 14 -12.74 8.22 11.24
CA ASP A 14 -13.13 9.62 11.33
C ASP A 14 -14.64 9.80 11.52
N LYS A 15 -15.46 8.95 10.90
CA LYS A 15 -16.91 8.95 11.15
C LYS A 15 -17.22 8.64 12.62
N ALA A 16 -16.57 7.63 13.18
CA ALA A 16 -16.74 7.28 14.59
C ALA A 16 -16.29 8.42 15.51
N ILE A 17 -15.14 9.04 15.23
CA ILE A 17 -14.66 10.20 15.99
C ILE A 17 -15.65 11.36 15.90
N ARG A 18 -16.22 11.64 14.73
CA ARG A 18 -17.24 12.70 14.56
C ARG A 18 -18.49 12.45 15.41
N LEU A 19 -18.95 11.21 15.47
CA LEU A 19 -20.12 10.85 16.30
C LEU A 19 -19.83 11.04 17.79
N VAL A 20 -18.66 10.59 18.25
CA VAL A 20 -18.28 10.68 19.67
C VAL A 20 -18.01 12.12 20.11
N ALA A 21 -17.33 12.91 19.28
CA ALA A 21 -16.98 14.29 19.59
C ALA A 21 -18.12 15.29 19.27
N ASN A 22 -19.25 14.81 18.73
CA ASN A 22 -20.41 15.61 18.32
C ASN A 22 -20.04 16.82 17.44
N VAL A 23 -19.16 16.61 16.46
CA VAL A 23 -18.61 17.69 15.63
C VAL A 23 -19.27 17.74 14.26
N GLY A 24 -19.59 18.95 13.80
CA GLY A 24 -20.21 19.20 12.50
C GLY A 24 -19.35 18.75 11.29
N LYS A 25 -19.99 18.59 10.13
CA LYS A 25 -19.34 18.10 8.90
C LYS A 25 -18.21 18.99 8.39
N SER A 26 -18.25 20.28 8.70
CA SER A 26 -17.26 21.30 8.33
C SER A 26 -15.98 21.26 9.16
N ALA A 27 -15.96 20.50 10.26
CA ALA A 27 -14.78 20.47 11.10
C ALA A 27 -13.62 19.73 10.45
N ALA A 28 -12.46 20.35 10.59
CA ALA A 28 -11.17 19.80 10.18
C ALA A 28 -10.82 18.61 11.08
N MET A 29 -11.01 17.39 10.59
CA MET A 29 -10.75 16.16 11.34
C MET A 29 -9.31 16.01 11.81
N GLU A 30 -8.36 16.65 11.11
CA GLU A 30 -6.97 16.66 11.54
C GLU A 30 -6.78 17.37 12.89
N ARG A 31 -7.47 18.49 13.12
CA ARG A 31 -7.44 19.20 14.41
C ARG A 31 -8.11 18.37 15.51
N VAL A 32 -9.30 17.83 15.24
CA VAL A 32 -10.03 16.99 16.20
C VAL A 32 -9.20 15.78 16.61
N ARG A 33 -8.50 15.13 15.66
CA ARG A 33 -7.59 14.03 15.97
C ARG A 33 -6.39 14.47 16.81
N ALA A 34 -5.82 15.64 16.52
CA ALA A 34 -4.70 16.18 17.29
C ALA A 34 -5.09 16.51 18.74
N GLU A 35 -6.26 17.13 18.94
CA GLU A 35 -6.82 17.42 20.26
C GLU A 35 -7.10 16.14 21.06
N LEU A 36 -7.65 15.10 20.40
CA LEU A 36 -7.88 13.79 21.01
C LEU A 36 -6.60 12.94 21.16
N GLY A 37 -5.44 13.42 20.68
CA GLY A 37 -4.18 12.67 20.70
C GLY A 37 -4.17 11.42 19.79
N ILE A 38 -5.11 11.31 18.86
CA ILE A 38 -5.26 10.16 17.97
C ILE A 38 -4.36 10.33 16.75
N LYS A 39 -3.24 9.61 16.73
CA LYS A 39 -2.38 9.52 15.54
C LYS A 39 -3.10 8.81 14.40
N SER A 40 -2.99 9.35 13.18
CA SER A 40 -3.49 8.74 11.95
C SER A 40 -2.99 7.30 11.79
N VAL A 41 -3.85 6.44 11.24
CA VAL A 41 -3.52 5.03 10.93
C VAL A 41 -2.34 4.95 9.96
N PHE A 42 -2.24 5.89 9.02
CA PHE A 42 -1.12 5.94 8.09
C PHE A 42 0.20 6.16 8.82
N LEU A 43 0.23 7.09 9.78
CA LEU A 43 1.43 7.36 10.56
C LEU A 43 1.83 6.15 11.41
N LYS A 44 0.86 5.53 12.09
CA LYS A 44 1.11 4.32 12.89
C LYS A 44 1.66 3.16 12.06
N THR A 45 1.07 2.91 10.89
CA THR A 45 1.49 1.83 9.98
C THR A 45 2.86 2.13 9.36
N SER A 46 3.14 3.39 9.01
CA SER A 46 4.44 3.83 8.50
C SER A 46 5.55 3.61 9.54
N THR A 47 5.37 4.08 10.77
CA THR A 47 6.36 3.86 11.84
C THR A 47 6.57 2.38 12.15
N ALA A 48 5.52 1.57 12.13
CA ALA A 48 5.65 0.12 12.30
C ALA A 48 6.44 -0.52 11.16
N GLN A 49 6.19 -0.09 9.92
CA GLN A 49 6.90 -0.56 8.73
C GLN A 49 8.38 -0.17 8.77
N GLU A 50 8.70 1.06 9.16
CA GLU A 50 10.08 1.55 9.32
C GLU A 50 10.83 0.73 10.39
N ARG A 51 10.20 0.52 11.56
CA ARG A 51 10.76 -0.36 12.61
C ARG A 51 11.00 -1.78 12.11
N ALA A 52 10.07 -2.33 11.33
CA ALA A 52 10.25 -3.64 10.71
C ALA A 52 11.44 -3.64 9.74
N TYR A 53 11.56 -2.62 8.89
CA TYR A 53 12.65 -2.49 7.94
C TYR A 53 14.03 -2.47 8.61
N HIS A 54 14.17 -1.78 9.75
CA HIS A 54 15.42 -1.79 10.51
C HIS A 54 15.65 -3.08 11.31
N LYS A 55 14.58 -3.70 11.82
CA LYS A 55 14.67 -4.91 12.65
C LYS A 55 15.01 -6.15 11.82
N TRP A 56 14.33 -6.34 10.69
CA TRP A 56 14.32 -7.61 9.96
C TRP A 56 15.69 -8.01 9.38
N PRO A 57 16.53 -7.10 8.86
CA PRO A 57 17.89 -7.42 8.43
C PRO A 57 18.83 -7.88 9.55
N ARG A 58 18.53 -7.52 10.81
CA ARG A 58 19.32 -7.92 12.00
C ARG A 58 18.95 -9.30 12.53
N LEU A 59 17.83 -9.88 12.09
CA LEU A 59 17.41 -11.21 12.55
C LEU A 59 18.17 -12.32 11.81
N LYS A 60 18.48 -13.42 12.49
CA LYS A 60 19.01 -14.66 11.90
C LYS A 60 17.86 -15.53 11.34
N THR A 61 16.97 -14.94 10.54
CA THR A 61 15.86 -15.65 9.91
C THR A 61 16.09 -15.75 8.41
N TRP A 62 15.48 -16.74 7.76
CA TRP A 62 15.51 -16.90 6.29
C TRP A 62 15.02 -15.63 5.57
N ILE A 63 14.10 -14.88 6.19
CA ILE A 63 13.59 -13.60 5.69
C ILE A 63 14.72 -12.54 5.57
N SER A 64 15.64 -12.47 6.53
CA SER A 64 16.80 -11.57 6.45
C SER A 64 17.69 -11.91 5.25
N ASN A 65 17.92 -13.21 5.02
CA ASN A 65 18.68 -13.69 3.86
C ASN A 65 17.98 -13.35 2.55
N VAL A 66 16.65 -13.50 2.49
CA VAL A 66 15.84 -13.11 1.32
C VAL A 66 15.87 -11.60 1.07
N ILE A 67 15.76 -10.76 2.10
CA ILE A 67 15.82 -9.29 1.92
C ILE A 67 17.19 -8.85 1.39
N LYS A 68 18.28 -9.45 1.91
CA LYS A 68 19.67 -9.19 1.47
C LYS A 68 19.95 -9.69 0.05
N SER A 69 19.32 -10.80 -0.37
CA SER A 69 19.51 -11.35 -1.72
C SER A 69 18.63 -10.65 -2.77
N LEU A 70 17.41 -10.25 -2.43
CA LEU A 70 16.46 -9.60 -3.35
C LEU A 70 16.94 -8.21 -3.81
N THR A 71 17.75 -7.51 -3.01
CA THR A 71 18.20 -6.14 -3.34
C THR A 71 19.00 -6.08 -4.64
N LYS A 72 19.67 -7.17 -5.02
CA LYS A 72 20.42 -7.26 -6.28
C LYS A 72 19.55 -7.62 -7.50
N ALA A 73 18.34 -8.18 -7.32
CA ALA A 73 17.48 -8.67 -8.39
C ALA A 73 16.10 -7.96 -8.50
N ARG A 74 15.76 -7.06 -7.56
CA ARG A 74 14.41 -6.51 -7.38
C ARG A 74 13.80 -5.85 -8.62
N MET A 75 14.59 -5.13 -9.42
CA MET A 75 14.07 -4.50 -10.64
C MET A 75 13.77 -5.53 -11.74
N ALA A 76 14.60 -6.57 -11.86
CA ALA A 76 14.47 -7.59 -12.89
C ALA A 76 13.38 -8.64 -12.55
N THR A 77 13.17 -8.99 -11.28
CA THR A 77 12.19 -10.03 -10.97
C THR A 77 10.75 -9.50 -11.01
N TRP A 78 10.50 -8.26 -10.55
CA TRP A 78 9.13 -7.77 -10.44
C TRP A 78 8.59 -7.08 -11.70
N MET A 79 9.38 -6.25 -12.37
CA MET A 79 8.95 -5.56 -13.58
C MET A 79 8.80 -6.54 -14.75
N THR A 80 9.67 -7.53 -14.86
CA THR A 80 9.68 -8.45 -16.00
C THR A 80 8.51 -9.44 -15.97
N GLY A 81 8.08 -9.91 -14.79
CA GLY A 81 6.93 -10.80 -14.67
C GLY A 81 5.62 -10.13 -15.08
N SER A 82 5.35 -8.93 -14.54
CA SER A 82 4.17 -8.15 -14.86
C SER A 82 4.17 -7.66 -16.31
N ALA A 83 5.30 -7.17 -16.83
CA ALA A 83 5.42 -6.77 -18.22
C ALA A 83 5.21 -7.94 -19.19
N ARG A 84 5.75 -9.13 -18.89
CA ARG A 84 5.51 -10.34 -19.69
C ARG A 84 4.04 -10.74 -19.70
N TRP A 85 3.36 -10.66 -18.56
CA TRP A 85 1.94 -10.99 -18.45
C TRP A 85 1.06 -9.99 -19.24
N ILE A 86 1.34 -8.70 -19.12
CA ILE A 86 0.66 -7.64 -19.89
C ILE A 86 0.88 -7.85 -21.40
N ASN A 87 2.12 -8.08 -21.83
CA ASN A 87 2.43 -8.33 -23.24
C ASN A 87 1.73 -9.58 -23.77
N LYS A 88 1.62 -10.65 -22.97
CA LYS A 88 0.89 -11.86 -23.35
C LYS A 88 -0.60 -11.59 -23.58
N ILE A 89 -1.21 -10.73 -22.75
CA ILE A 89 -2.62 -10.33 -22.90
C ILE A 89 -2.80 -9.46 -24.14
N VAL A 90 -1.96 -8.43 -24.31
CA VAL A 90 -2.02 -7.50 -25.44
C VAL A 90 -1.87 -8.25 -26.76
N PHE A 91 -0.90 -9.17 -26.85
CA PHE A 91 -0.68 -9.98 -28.06
C PHE A 91 -1.88 -10.89 -28.36
N LYS A 92 -2.49 -11.49 -27.32
CA LYS A 92 -3.69 -12.33 -27.49
C LYS A 92 -4.87 -11.50 -28.00
N ILE A 93 -5.06 -10.29 -27.50
CA ILE A 93 -6.12 -9.36 -27.96
C ILE A 93 -5.90 -8.93 -29.41
N GLN A 94 -4.66 -8.59 -29.80
CA GLN A 94 -4.33 -8.23 -31.18
C GLN A 94 -4.62 -9.38 -32.15
N LYS A 95 -4.24 -10.62 -31.78
CA LYS A 95 -4.50 -11.81 -32.60
C LYS A 95 -6.00 -12.06 -32.79
N MET A 96 -6.81 -11.85 -31.75
CA MET A 96 -8.27 -11.97 -31.85
C MET A 96 -8.88 -10.89 -32.75
N LYS A 97 -8.36 -9.65 -32.72
CA LYS A 97 -8.84 -8.58 -33.60
C LYS A 97 -8.54 -8.82 -35.08
N HIS A 98 -7.37 -9.39 -35.40
CA HIS A 98 -7.01 -9.74 -36.78
C HIS A 98 -7.76 -10.96 -37.34
N THR A 99 -8.31 -11.82 -36.48
CA THR A 99 -9.06 -13.02 -36.91
C THR A 99 -10.56 -12.77 -37.09
N SER A 100 -11.07 -11.61 -36.66
CA SER A 100 -12.47 -11.20 -36.84
C SER A 100 -12.71 -10.25 -38.04
N GLN A 101 -11.70 -10.06 -38.90
CA GLN A 101 -11.78 -9.24 -40.13
C GLN A 101 -11.71 -10.07 -41.43
N LEU A 102 -11.84 -11.40 -41.31
CA LEU A 102 -12.13 -12.36 -42.39
C LEU A 102 -13.48 -13.00 -42.08
#